data_AF-A0A7H4MA00-F1
#
_entry.id   AF-A0A7H4MA00-F1
#
_cell.length_a   1.000
_cell.length_b   1.000
_cell.length_c   1.000
_cell.angle_alpha   90.00
_cell.angle_beta   90.00
_cell.angle_gamma   90.00
#
_symmetry.space_group_name_H-M   'P 1'
#
loop_
_entity.id
_entity.type
_entity.pdbx_description
1 polymer ?
#
loop_
_entity_poly.entity_id
_entity_poly.type
_entity_poly.pdbx_seq_one_letter_code
_entity_poly.pdbx_strand_id
1 'polypeptide(L)'
;MFRLSFMFIALLTAGCVSLDPHYDRPAAPVPATLPGAHGESTAVVGDWQKVVNDARLKKVVSIALNSNRDVQKALADIEAARAQYGETRASLFPTVDAELSHTRSKTVASGLSSASQADGAVSSFELDLFGKNQSLSRAARETWLASEFTAQNTRLTMIADLTTAWVTLATDNSNLALAQQTMDSAANSRNIVAARWRWVPASPAM
;
A
#
# COMPACT_ATOMS: atom_id res chain seq x y z
N MET A 1 -11.49 40.39 45.06
CA MET A 1 -12.25 39.76 43.96
C MET A 1 -11.37 39.44 42.75
N PHE A 2 -10.57 40.38 42.22
CA PHE A 2 -9.68 40.14 41.06
C PHE A 2 -8.66 38.99 41.23
N ARG A 3 -8.10 38.80 42.43
CA ARG A 3 -7.11 37.74 42.72
C ARG A 3 -7.69 36.32 42.72
N LEU A 4 -8.93 36.13 43.19
CA LEU A 4 -9.61 34.83 43.15
C LEU A 4 -10.00 34.46 41.70
N SER A 5 -10.41 35.44 40.90
CA SER A 5 -10.74 35.23 39.48
C SER A 5 -9.53 34.75 38.68
N PHE A 6 -8.34 35.31 38.96
CA PHE A 6 -7.08 34.90 38.31
C PHE A 6 -6.68 33.46 38.67
N MET A 7 -6.88 33.06 39.93
CA MET A 7 -6.56 31.71 40.39
C MET A 7 -7.52 30.65 39.83
N PHE A 8 -8.80 30.99 39.66
CA PHE A 8 -9.80 30.12 39.03
C PHE A 8 -9.51 29.90 37.53
N ILE A 9 -9.10 30.96 36.83
CA ILE A 9 -8.70 30.88 35.41
C ILE A 9 -7.44 30.03 35.24
N ALA A 10 -6.45 30.17 36.12
CA ALA A 10 -5.24 29.34 36.10
C ALA A 10 -5.55 27.85 36.35
N LEU A 11 -6.50 27.54 37.23
CA LEU A 11 -6.95 26.16 37.50
C LEU A 11 -7.71 25.55 36.32
N LEU A 12 -8.50 26.36 35.59
CA LEU A 12 -9.22 25.93 34.38
C LEU A 12 -8.26 25.59 33.22
N THR A 13 -7.10 26.26 33.14
CA THR A 13 -6.09 25.96 32.10
C THR A 13 -5.23 24.73 32.40
N ALA A 14 -5.16 24.27 33.65
CA ALA A 14 -4.37 23.10 34.04
C ALA A 14 -5.02 21.76 33.62
N GLY A 15 -6.29 21.78 33.20
CA GLY A 15 -7.04 20.60 32.76
C GLY A 15 -6.86 20.23 31.28
N CYS A 16 -6.27 21.09 30.45
CA CYS A 16 -6.00 20.77 29.04
C CYS A 16 -4.65 20.05 28.91
N VAL A 17 -4.58 18.79 29.35
CA VAL A 17 -3.35 17.99 29.28
C VAL A 17 -3.62 16.74 28.47
N SER A 18 -2.83 16.53 27.41
CA SER A 18 -2.80 15.24 26.72
C SER A 18 -1.83 14.31 27.43
N LEU A 19 -2.30 13.09 27.74
CA LEU A 19 -1.49 12.04 28.38
C LEU A 19 -0.79 11.12 27.37
N ASP A 20 -0.71 11.49 26.09
CA ASP A 20 0.02 10.67 25.13
C ASP A 20 1.54 10.75 25.39
N PRO A 21 2.26 9.61 25.39
CA PRO A 21 3.71 9.63 25.50
C PRO A 21 4.35 10.36 24.33
N HIS A 22 5.42 11.10 24.58
CA HIS A 22 6.24 11.64 23.50
C HIS A 22 6.84 10.48 22.68
N TYR A 23 6.72 10.59 21.36
CA TYR A 23 7.30 9.61 20.46
C TYR A 23 8.81 9.84 20.32
N ASP A 24 9.60 8.92 20.86
CA ASP A 24 11.03 8.83 20.63
C ASP A 24 11.33 7.68 19.66
N ARG A 25 11.93 8.01 18.50
CA ARG A 25 12.30 7.00 17.52
C ARG A 25 13.40 6.11 18.11
N PRO A 26 13.20 4.78 18.19
CA PRO A 26 14.22 3.88 18.72
C PRO A 26 15.45 3.87 17.80
N ALA A 27 16.62 3.71 18.40
CA ALA A 27 17.86 3.52 17.66
C ALA A 27 17.77 2.23 16.81
N ALA A 28 18.19 2.32 15.54
CA ALA A 28 18.14 1.17 14.64
C ALA A 28 19.16 0.10 15.11
N PRO A 29 18.75 -1.16 15.30
CA PRO A 29 19.62 -2.23 15.80
C PRO A 29 20.48 -2.83 14.67
N VAL A 30 21.11 -1.97 13.86
CA VAL A 30 21.91 -2.36 12.70
C VAL A 30 23.21 -1.56 12.65
N PRO A 31 24.28 -2.10 12.04
CA PRO A 31 25.50 -1.33 11.81
C PRO A 31 25.22 -0.08 10.97
N ALA A 32 25.90 1.03 11.27
CA ALA A 32 25.79 2.28 10.51
C ALA A 32 26.25 2.13 9.05
N THR A 33 27.12 1.15 8.77
CA THR A 33 27.66 0.87 7.44
C THR A 33 27.54 -0.62 7.13
N LEU A 34 27.10 -0.93 5.91
CA LEU A 34 27.09 -2.30 5.42
C LEU A 34 28.51 -2.75 5.01
N PRO A 35 28.87 -4.02 5.22
CA PRO A 35 30.12 -4.57 4.70
C PRO A 35 30.21 -4.42 3.17
N GLY A 36 31.33 -3.89 2.67
CA GLY A 36 31.55 -3.69 1.22
C GLY A 36 30.88 -2.44 0.64
N ALA A 37 30.34 -1.54 1.48
CA ALA A 37 29.83 -0.25 1.00
C ALA A 37 30.98 0.63 0.48
N HIS A 38 31.04 0.81 -0.84
CA HIS A 38 31.92 1.78 -1.50
C HIS A 38 31.05 2.93 -2.06
N GLY A 39 31.11 4.09 -1.39
CA GLY A 39 30.42 5.32 -1.83
C GLY A 39 29.08 5.58 -1.12
N GLU A 40 28.59 6.82 -1.27
CA GLU A 40 27.26 7.23 -0.83
C GLU A 40 26.23 6.84 -1.89
N SER A 41 25.41 5.84 -1.60
CA SER A 41 24.24 5.53 -2.42
C SER A 41 23.07 6.39 -1.95
N THR A 42 22.67 7.36 -2.76
CA THR A 42 21.40 8.05 -2.57
C THR A 42 20.28 7.12 -3.03
N ALA A 43 19.42 6.72 -2.11
CA ALA A 43 18.25 5.93 -2.45
C ALA A 43 17.37 6.72 -3.43
N VAL A 44 17.29 6.27 -4.68
CA VAL A 44 16.41 6.84 -5.71
C VAL A 44 14.99 6.34 -5.46
N VAL A 45 14.41 6.72 -4.31
CA VAL A 45 13.03 6.38 -3.96
C VAL A 45 12.11 7.28 -4.78
N GLY A 46 11.40 6.70 -5.74
CA GLY A 46 10.38 7.39 -6.54
C GLY A 46 10.76 7.66 -7.99
N ASP A 47 12.06 7.73 -8.31
CA ASP A 47 12.61 8.10 -9.63
C ASP A 47 13.10 6.88 -10.44
N TRP A 48 12.28 5.82 -10.48
CA TRP A 48 12.59 4.54 -11.13
C TRP A 48 13.04 4.66 -12.60
N GLN A 49 12.63 5.72 -13.29
CA GLN A 49 13.00 6.00 -14.67
C GLN A 49 14.49 6.29 -14.88
N LYS A 50 15.21 6.68 -13.81
CA LYS A 50 16.66 6.88 -13.82
C LYS A 50 17.43 5.57 -13.69
N VAL A 51 16.80 4.54 -13.11
CA VAL A 51 17.42 3.21 -12.89
C VAL A 51 17.14 2.29 -14.06
N VAL A 52 15.92 2.32 -14.59
CA VAL A 52 15.53 1.54 -15.77
C VAL A 52 16.02 2.24 -17.04
N ASN A 53 16.85 1.60 -17.86
CA ASN A 53 17.37 2.20 -19.09
C ASN A 53 16.60 1.83 -20.36
N ASP A 54 16.03 0.63 -20.47
CA ASP A 54 15.29 0.18 -21.66
C ASP A 54 13.96 0.96 -21.81
N ALA A 55 13.79 1.65 -22.94
CA ALA A 55 12.60 2.43 -23.25
C ALA A 55 11.33 1.57 -23.36
N ARG A 56 11.44 0.31 -23.80
CA ARG A 56 10.32 -0.63 -23.87
C ARG A 56 9.86 -1.01 -22.47
N LEU A 57 10.80 -1.31 -21.58
CA LEU A 57 10.48 -1.60 -20.17
C LEU A 57 9.84 -0.38 -19.49
N LYS A 58 10.36 0.84 -19.73
CA LYS A 58 9.71 2.07 -19.24
C LYS A 58 8.25 2.19 -19.66
N LYS A 59 7.93 1.83 -20.91
CA LYS A 59 6.55 1.85 -21.40
C LYS A 59 5.69 0.81 -20.69
N VAL A 60 6.17 -0.42 -20.52
CA VAL A 60 5.45 -1.50 -19.82
C VAL A 60 5.17 -1.11 -18.37
N VAL A 61 6.19 -0.62 -17.64
CA VAL A 61 6.02 -0.15 -16.26
C VAL A 61 5.00 0.98 -16.19
N SER A 62 5.05 1.95 -17.12
CA SER A 62 4.09 3.06 -17.14
C SER A 62 2.65 2.59 -17.38
N ILE A 63 2.43 1.63 -18.29
CA ILE A 63 1.10 1.03 -18.50
C ILE A 63 0.64 0.36 -17.21
N ALA A 64 1.51 -0.47 -16.63
CA ALA A 64 1.16 -1.25 -15.47
C ALA A 64 0.86 -0.36 -14.26
N LEU A 65 1.65 0.68 -13.98
CA LEU A 65 1.38 1.63 -12.87
C LEU A 65 0.01 2.30 -12.97
N ASN A 66 -0.54 2.45 -14.19
CA ASN A 66 -1.86 3.04 -14.40
C ASN A 66 -3.01 2.02 -14.37
N SER A 67 -2.74 0.75 -14.71
CA SER A 67 -3.79 -0.27 -14.89
C SER A 67 -3.77 -1.38 -13.85
N ASN A 68 -2.73 -1.51 -13.04
CA ASN A 68 -2.59 -2.61 -12.09
C ASN A 68 -3.56 -2.44 -10.90
N ARG A 69 -4.29 -3.53 -10.60
CA ARG A 69 -5.31 -3.55 -9.54
C ARG A 69 -4.72 -3.49 -8.13
N ASP A 70 -3.50 -3.96 -7.91
CA ASP A 70 -2.83 -3.86 -6.62
C ASP A 70 -2.45 -2.41 -6.30
N VAL A 71 -2.03 -1.64 -7.31
CA VAL A 71 -1.78 -0.19 -7.15
C VAL A 71 -3.08 0.55 -6.91
N GLN A 72 -4.14 0.24 -7.66
CA GLN A 72 -5.45 0.85 -7.45
C GLN A 72 -6.04 0.51 -6.08
N LYS A 73 -5.87 -0.72 -5.62
CA LYS A 73 -6.23 -1.15 -4.26
C LYS A 73 -5.46 -0.36 -3.22
N ALA A 74 -4.13 -0.22 -3.37
CA ALA A 74 -3.32 0.55 -2.44
C ALA A 74 -3.75 2.03 -2.35
N LEU A 75 -4.19 2.62 -3.47
CA LEU A 75 -4.78 3.97 -3.47
C LEU A 75 -6.13 4.01 -2.74
N ALA A 76 -6.99 3.02 -2.97
CA ALA A 76 -8.26 2.90 -2.25
C ALA A 76 -8.05 2.68 -0.74
N ASP A 77 -7.01 1.93 -0.36
CA ASP A 77 -6.65 1.71 1.04
C ASP A 77 -6.22 3.03 1.73
N ILE A 78 -5.54 3.95 1.02
CA ILE A 78 -5.23 5.30 1.51
C ILE A 78 -6.52 6.09 1.75
N GLU A 79 -7.45 6.06 0.79
CA GLU A 79 -8.73 6.76 0.91
C GLU A 79 -9.58 6.21 2.07
N ALA A 80 -9.60 4.89 2.24
CA ALA A 80 -10.26 4.23 3.36
C ALA A 80 -9.65 4.63 4.70
N ALA A 81 -8.31 4.64 4.82
CA ALA A 81 -7.63 5.09 6.03
C ALA A 81 -7.90 6.58 6.33
N ARG A 82 -7.96 7.41 5.30
CA ARG A 82 -8.33 8.84 5.43
C ARG A 82 -9.78 9.02 5.91
N ALA A 83 -10.71 8.22 5.39
CA ALA A 83 -12.11 8.23 5.83
C ALA A 83 -12.22 7.82 7.31
N GLN A 84 -11.51 6.75 7.71
CA GLN A 84 -11.46 6.30 9.10
C GLN A 84 -10.91 7.37 10.05
N TYR A 85 -9.85 8.08 9.63
CA TYR A 85 -9.36 9.25 10.36
C TYR A 85 -10.43 10.34 10.49
N GLY A 86 -11.19 10.59 9.43
CA GLY A 86 -12.33 11.51 9.44
C GLY A 86 -13.38 11.16 10.50
N GLU A 87 -13.78 9.90 10.58
CA GLU A 87 -14.71 9.39 11.60
C GLU A 87 -14.16 9.55 13.02
N THR A 88 -12.91 9.14 13.24
CA THR A 88 -12.28 9.27 14.57
C THR A 88 -12.16 10.74 14.97
N ARG A 89 -11.83 11.63 14.02
CA ARG A 89 -11.77 13.07 14.27
C ARG A 89 -13.16 13.67 14.55
N ALA A 90 -14.23 13.15 13.96
CA ALA A 90 -15.59 13.60 14.21
C ALA A 90 -16.01 13.42 15.68
N SER A 91 -15.45 12.42 16.38
CA SER A 91 -15.68 12.20 17.81
C SER A 91 -15.18 13.34 18.74
N LEU A 92 -14.43 14.31 18.20
CA LEU A 92 -14.05 15.53 18.91
C LEU A 92 -15.18 16.56 18.98
N PHE A 93 -16.28 16.33 18.26
CA PHE A 93 -17.40 17.25 18.15
C PHE A 93 -18.70 16.56 18.59
N PRO A 94 -19.69 17.33 19.11
CA PRO A 94 -21.02 16.79 19.38
C PRO A 94 -21.68 16.34 18.08
N THR A 95 -22.37 15.20 18.10
CA THR A 95 -23.24 14.79 16.97
C THR A 95 -24.63 15.36 17.18
N VAL A 96 -25.26 15.74 16.08
CA VAL A 96 -26.64 16.24 16.07
C VAL A 96 -27.43 15.29 15.19
N ASP A 97 -28.40 14.63 15.80
CA ASP A 97 -29.15 13.56 15.20
C ASP A 97 -30.65 13.87 15.26
N ALA A 98 -31.37 13.48 14.22
CA ALA A 98 -32.81 13.59 14.15
C ALA A 98 -33.37 12.24 13.73
N GLU A 99 -34.28 11.70 14.53
CA GLU A 99 -34.87 10.39 14.34
C GLU A 99 -36.38 10.52 14.12
N LEU A 100 -36.88 9.82 13.09
CA LEU A 100 -38.29 9.64 12.86
C LEU A 100 -38.58 8.15 12.98
N SER A 101 -39.38 7.76 13.97
CA SER A 101 -39.73 6.37 14.20
C SER A 101 -41.23 6.15 14.01
N HIS A 102 -41.59 5.01 13.42
CA HIS A 102 -42.97 4.56 13.30
C HIS A 102 -43.04 3.11 13.74
N THR A 103 -43.73 2.85 14.85
CA THR A 103 -43.86 1.52 15.42
C THR A 103 -45.30 1.06 15.33
N ARG A 104 -45.49 -0.16 14.79
CA ARG A 104 -46.81 -0.80 14.70
C ARG A 104 -46.71 -2.18 15.32
N SER A 105 -47.46 -2.41 16.40
CA SER A 105 -47.46 -3.67 17.13
C SER A 105 -48.89 -4.22 17.23
N LYS A 106 -49.03 -5.54 17.21
CA LYS A 106 -50.33 -6.20 17.38
C LYS A 106 -50.24 -7.18 18.54
N THR A 107 -51.11 -7.03 19.52
CA THR A 107 -51.19 -7.89 20.70
C THR A 107 -52.58 -8.48 20.84
N VAL A 108 -52.65 -9.73 21.30
CA VAL A 108 -53.93 -10.48 21.42
C VAL A 108 -54.91 -9.77 22.37
N ALA A 109 -54.38 -9.11 23.41
CA ALA A 109 -55.17 -8.40 24.42
C ALA A 109 -55.68 -7.01 23.99
N SER A 110 -54.97 -6.30 23.11
CA SER A 110 -55.25 -4.87 22.78
C SER A 110 -55.45 -4.59 21.29
N GLY A 111 -55.38 -5.61 20.42
CA GLY A 111 -55.52 -5.43 18.99
C GLY A 111 -54.27 -4.81 18.35
N LEU A 112 -54.49 -4.04 17.28
CA LEU A 112 -53.42 -3.40 16.52
C LEU A 112 -53.19 -1.97 17.02
N SER A 113 -51.96 -1.67 17.41
CA SER A 113 -51.49 -0.34 17.82
C SER A 113 -50.47 0.20 16.82
N SER A 114 -50.50 1.50 16.58
CA SER A 114 -49.57 2.22 15.70
C SER A 114 -49.26 3.58 16.32
N ALA A 115 -47.98 3.91 16.42
CA ALA A 115 -47.48 5.17 16.94
C ALA A 115 -46.38 5.71 16.01
N SER A 116 -46.37 7.02 15.81
CA SER A 116 -45.31 7.73 15.10
C SER A 116 -44.68 8.72 16.07
N GLN A 117 -43.35 8.80 16.08
CA GLN A 117 -42.60 9.71 16.91
C GLN A 117 -41.50 10.40 16.09
N ALA A 118 -41.24 11.66 16.41
CA ALA A 118 -40.17 12.45 15.82
C ALA A 118 -39.37 13.04 16.98
N ASP A 119 -38.09 12.71 17.04
CA ASP A 119 -37.20 13.11 18.12
C ASP A 119 -35.94 13.76 17.52
N GLY A 120 -35.49 14.86 18.12
CA GLY A 120 -34.21 15.49 17.78
C GLY A 120 -33.34 15.49 19.01
N ALA A 121 -32.11 15.00 18.89
CA ALA A 121 -31.18 14.89 20.01
C ALA A 121 -29.78 15.34 19.59
N VAL A 122 -29.13 16.09 20.48
CA VAL A 122 -27.67 16.23 20.44
C VAL A 122 -27.13 15.08 21.29
N SER A 123 -26.19 14.29 20.74
CA SER A 123 -25.64 13.16 21.49
C SER A 123 -24.94 13.62 22.76
N SER A 124 -24.81 12.70 23.72
CA SER A 124 -24.03 12.93 24.94
C SER A 124 -22.57 13.15 24.57
N PHE A 125 -22.18 14.40 24.36
CA PHE A 125 -20.82 14.80 24.05
C PHE A 125 -19.93 14.68 25.29
N GLU A 126 -18.88 13.86 25.20
CA GLU A 126 -17.85 13.75 26.23
C GLU A 126 -16.85 14.90 26.02
N LEU A 127 -16.73 15.79 27.01
CA LEU A 127 -15.67 16.80 27.02
C LEU A 127 -14.31 16.11 27.21
N ASP A 128 -13.48 16.14 26.17
CA ASP A 128 -12.16 15.51 26.19
C ASP A 128 -11.13 16.34 26.97
N LEU A 129 -11.23 16.31 28.30
CA LEU A 129 -10.31 17.01 29.20
C LEU A 129 -8.90 16.39 29.18
N PHE A 130 -8.82 15.06 29.13
CA PHE A 130 -7.55 14.32 29.24
C PHE A 130 -6.90 13.98 27.88
N GLY A 131 -7.50 14.43 26.77
CA GLY A 131 -6.99 14.23 25.42
C GLY A 131 -7.09 12.79 24.91
N LYS A 132 -8.04 11.98 25.39
CA LYS A 132 -8.30 10.61 24.92
C LYS A 132 -8.68 10.61 23.43
N ASN A 133 -9.68 11.39 23.05
CA ASN A 133 -10.17 11.45 21.68
C ASN A 133 -9.16 12.17 20.77
N GLN A 134 -8.44 13.17 21.30
CA GLN A 134 -7.33 13.80 20.58
C GLN A 134 -6.18 12.83 20.29
N SER A 135 -5.82 11.97 21.26
CA SER A 135 -4.82 10.93 21.08
C SER A 135 -5.26 9.89 20.05
N LEU A 136 -6.51 9.41 20.13
CA LEU A 136 -7.08 8.49 19.14
C LEU A 136 -7.11 9.09 17.73
N SER A 137 -7.47 10.37 17.59
CA SER A 137 -7.46 11.07 16.30
C SER A 137 -6.03 11.19 15.74
N ARG A 138 -5.04 11.47 16.58
CA ARG A 138 -3.62 11.45 16.17
C ARG A 138 -3.18 10.06 15.76
N ALA A 139 -3.52 9.02 16.50
CA ALA A 139 -3.21 7.63 16.13
C ALA A 139 -3.82 7.25 14.77
N ALA A 140 -5.10 7.59 14.54
CA ALA A 140 -5.74 7.35 13.25
C ALA A 140 -5.09 8.13 12.09
N ARG A 141 -4.60 9.35 12.36
CA ARG A 141 -3.82 10.14 11.39
C ARG A 141 -2.51 9.44 11.04
N GLU A 142 -1.77 8.95 12.02
CA GLU A 142 -0.50 8.23 11.77
C GLU A 142 -0.74 6.93 11.01
N THR A 143 -1.85 6.22 11.25
CA THR A 143 -2.26 5.05 10.44
C THR A 143 -2.53 5.44 8.99
N TRP A 144 -3.20 6.57 8.74
CA TRP A 144 -3.38 7.08 7.38
C TRP A 144 -2.03 7.43 6.72
N LEU A 145 -1.13 8.12 7.42
CA LEU A 145 0.22 8.40 6.90
C LEU A 145 1.02 7.12 6.62
N ALA A 146 0.89 6.10 7.48
CA ALA A 146 1.51 4.79 7.27
C ALA A 146 1.01 4.10 5.98
N SER A 147 -0.29 4.24 5.67
CA SER A 147 -0.87 3.68 4.44
C SER A 147 -0.25 4.29 3.16
N GLU A 148 0.19 5.55 3.21
CA GLU A 148 0.89 6.19 2.08
C GLU A 148 2.23 5.50 1.81
N PHE A 149 2.99 5.16 2.87
CA PHE A 149 4.24 4.41 2.73
C PHE A 149 4.00 2.97 2.26
N THR A 150 2.90 2.34 2.67
CA THR A 150 2.50 1.03 2.14
C THR A 150 2.23 1.10 0.63
N ALA A 151 1.50 2.11 0.16
CA ALA A 151 1.26 2.28 -1.27
C ALA A 151 2.54 2.57 -2.08
N GLN A 152 3.45 3.36 -1.52
CA GLN A 152 4.78 3.58 -2.12
C GLN A 152 5.57 2.26 -2.22
N ASN A 153 5.52 1.42 -1.20
CA ASN A 153 6.17 0.11 -1.20
C ASN A 153 5.55 -0.83 -2.25
N THR A 154 4.22 -0.92 -2.32
CA THR A 154 3.51 -1.70 -3.36
C THR A 154 3.95 -1.29 -4.77
N ARG A 155 4.03 0.03 -5.03
CA ARG A 155 4.53 0.56 -6.29
C ARG A 155 5.98 0.13 -6.56
N LEU A 156 6.85 0.19 -5.56
CA LEU A 156 8.26 -0.21 -5.70
C LEU A 156 8.39 -1.72 -5.98
N THR A 157 7.71 -2.57 -5.22
CA THR A 157 7.69 -4.02 -5.43
C THR A 157 7.20 -4.38 -6.82
N MET A 158 6.12 -3.75 -7.27
CA MET A 158 5.59 -3.96 -8.61
C MET A 158 6.60 -3.61 -9.72
N ILE A 159 7.34 -2.50 -9.56
CA ILE A 159 8.39 -2.12 -10.53
C ILE A 159 9.52 -3.16 -10.52
N ALA A 160 9.90 -3.66 -9.35
CA ALA A 160 10.92 -4.70 -9.22
C ALA A 160 10.49 -6.03 -9.87
N ASP A 161 9.25 -6.45 -9.65
CA ASP A 161 8.68 -7.67 -10.23
C ASP A 161 8.62 -7.58 -11.76
N LEU A 162 8.16 -6.45 -12.30
CA LEU A 162 8.13 -6.22 -13.74
C LEU A 162 9.52 -6.18 -14.36
N THR A 163 10.48 -5.57 -13.67
CA THR A 163 11.87 -5.52 -14.12
C THR A 163 12.46 -6.93 -14.17
N THR A 164 12.21 -7.73 -13.14
CA THR A 164 12.65 -9.13 -13.07
C THR A 164 12.02 -9.95 -14.20
N ALA A 165 10.71 -9.89 -14.36
CA ALA A 165 10.00 -10.60 -15.43
C ALA A 165 10.48 -10.20 -16.84
N TRP A 166 10.78 -8.91 -17.05
CA TRP A 166 11.31 -8.41 -18.31
C TRP A 166 12.70 -8.99 -18.63
N VAL A 167 13.59 -9.02 -17.64
CA VAL A 167 14.94 -9.59 -17.80
C VAL A 167 14.86 -11.10 -18.04
N THR A 168 13.97 -11.81 -17.34
CA THR A 168 13.71 -13.23 -17.60
C THR A 168 13.25 -13.46 -19.03
N LEU A 169 12.26 -12.71 -19.52
CA LEU A 169 11.78 -12.81 -20.90
C LEU A 169 12.90 -12.53 -21.93
N ALA A 170 13.75 -11.53 -21.67
CA ALA A 170 14.87 -11.23 -22.55
C ALA A 170 15.91 -12.37 -22.59
N THR A 171 16.13 -13.01 -21.44
CA THR A 171 17.02 -14.16 -21.31
C THR A 171 16.46 -15.38 -22.05
N ASP A 172 15.17 -15.66 -21.88
CA ASP A 172 14.50 -16.79 -22.54
C ASP A 172 14.50 -16.65 -24.06
N ASN A 173 14.27 -15.43 -24.57
CA ASN A 173 14.37 -15.15 -26.00
C ASN A 173 15.80 -15.36 -26.54
N SER A 174 16.81 -14.99 -25.76
CA SER A 174 18.22 -15.19 -26.13
C SER A 174 18.58 -16.69 -26.14
N ASN A 175 18.09 -17.44 -25.15
CA ASN A 175 18.26 -18.88 -25.07
C ASN A 175 17.56 -19.61 -26.23
N LEU A 176 16.35 -19.16 -26.61
CA LEU A 176 15.63 -19.70 -27.75
C LEU A 176 16.41 -19.48 -29.06
N ALA A 177 16.93 -18.28 -29.28
CA ALA A 177 17.74 -17.97 -30.45
C ALA A 177 19.01 -18.84 -30.51
N LEU A 178 19.69 -19.03 -29.37
CA LEU A 178 20.87 -19.90 -29.28
C LEU A 178 20.53 -21.37 -29.56
N ALA A 179 19.41 -21.87 -29.03
CA ALA A 179 18.94 -23.22 -29.27
C ALA A 179 18.62 -23.46 -30.76
N GLN A 180 18.00 -22.48 -31.43
CA GLN A 180 17.73 -22.54 -32.87
C GLN A 180 19.03 -22.58 -33.69
N GLN A 181 20.01 -21.71 -33.39
CA GLN A 181 21.31 -21.74 -34.06
C GLN A 181 22.04 -23.07 -33.85
N THR A 182 21.93 -23.65 -32.65
CA THR A 182 22.52 -24.95 -32.34
C THR A 182 21.85 -26.07 -33.13
N MET A 183 20.52 -26.04 -33.26
CA MET A 183 19.75 -26.96 -34.09
C MET A 183 20.17 -26.87 -35.58
N ASP A 184 20.29 -25.66 -36.13
CA ASP A 184 20.68 -25.45 -37.52
C ASP A 184 22.11 -25.95 -37.77
N SER A 185 23.03 -25.68 -36.84
CA SER A 185 24.40 -26.19 -36.90
C SER A 185 24.48 -27.71 -36.84
N ALA A 186 23.67 -28.34 -35.96
CA ALA A 186 23.57 -29.79 -35.87
C ALA A 186 22.99 -30.40 -37.16
N ALA A 187 21.97 -29.77 -37.75
CA ALA A 187 21.39 -30.18 -39.02
C ALA A 187 22.40 -30.11 -40.18
N ASN A 188 23.17 -29.02 -40.26
CA ASN A 188 24.23 -28.87 -41.26
C ASN A 188 25.33 -29.92 -41.09
N SER A 189 25.78 -30.16 -39.84
CA SER A 189 26.77 -31.19 -39.52
C SER A 189 26.29 -32.59 -39.95
N ARG A 190 25.03 -32.92 -39.68
CA ARG A 190 24.40 -34.18 -40.13
C ARG A 190 24.42 -34.31 -41.65
N ASN A 191 24.09 -33.24 -42.38
CA ASN A 191 24.08 -33.24 -43.85
C ASN A 191 25.48 -33.47 -44.43
N ILE A 192 26.51 -32.84 -43.87
CA ILE A 192 27.91 -33.05 -44.27
C ILE A 192 28.34 -34.50 -44.05
N VAL A 193 28.04 -35.07 -42.87
CA VAL A 193 28.35 -36.47 -42.57
C VAL A 193 27.62 -37.41 -43.52
N ALA A 194 26.31 -37.21 -43.74
CA ALA A 194 25.52 -38.02 -44.67
C ALA A 194 26.04 -37.95 -46.12
N ALA A 195 26.45 -36.77 -46.58
CA ALA A 195 27.08 -36.60 -47.88
C ALA A 195 28.39 -37.41 -47.95
N ARG A 196 29.25 -37.33 -46.94
CA ARG A 196 30.50 -38.11 -46.89
C ARG A 196 30.24 -39.62 -47.00
N TRP A 197 29.27 -40.16 -46.26
CA TRP A 197 28.92 -41.58 -46.32
C TRP A 197 28.46 -42.03 -47.71
N ARG A 198 27.74 -41.18 -48.45
CA ARG A 198 27.34 -41.47 -49.85
C ARG A 198 28.52 -41.58 -50.81
N TRP A 199 29.64 -40.92 -50.53
CA TRP A 199 30.83 -40.91 -51.38
C TRP A 199 31.86 -41.99 -51.01
N VAL A 200 31.67 -42.72 -49.91
CA VAL A 200 32.55 -43.85 -49.55
C VAL A 200 32.21 -45.04 -50.47
N PRO A 201 33.14 -45.51 -51.33
CA PRO A 201 32.89 -46.68 -52.17
C PRO A 201 32.71 -47.91 -51.28
N ALA A 202 31.77 -48.79 -51.62
CA ALA A 202 31.69 -50.11 -51.00
C ALA A 202 33.03 -50.82 -51.21
N SER A 203 33.77 -51.09 -50.14
CA SER A 203 34.96 -51.93 -50.22
C SER A 203 34.56 -53.28 -50.81
N PRO A 204 35.26 -53.80 -51.84
CA PRO A 204 34.94 -55.12 -52.34
C PRO A 204 35.14 -56.13 -51.21
N ALA A 205 34.08 -56.86 -50.88
CA ALA A 205 34.15 -58.00 -49.98
C ALA A 205 35.14 -59.01 -50.57
N MET A 206 36.14 -59.40 -49.77
CA MET A 206 36.98 -60.56 -50.02
C MET A 206 36.17 -61.85 -49.98
#